data_AF-A0A0G0CNU2-F1
#
_entry.id   AF-A0A0G0CNU2-F1
#
_cell.length_a   1.000
_cell.length_b   1.000
_cell.length_c   1.000
_cell.angle_alpha   90.00
_cell.angle_beta   90.00
_cell.angle_gamma   90.00
#
_symmetry.space_group_name_H-M   'P 1'
#
loop_
_entity.id
_entity.type
_entity.pdbx_description
1 polymer ?
#
loop_
_entity_poly.entity_id
_entity_poly.type
_entity_poly.pdbx_seq_one_letter_code
_entity_poly.pdbx_strand_id
1 'polypeptide(L)'
;MTLKDFKTTKERREYLEKTLNVKLNKIAQIETDEENIHCENLIGSTTVPLGVAGSLKIQNSEFRIQNYFIPLATTEGALVASVSRGCKAINLSGGA
;
A
#
# COMPACT_ATOMS: atom_id res chain seq x y z
N MET A 1 -8.71 -9.40 -30.71
CA MET A 1 -8.16 -8.18 -30.08
C MET A 1 -7.53 -8.61 -28.77
N THR A 2 -6.29 -8.21 -28.53
CA THR A 2 -5.54 -8.53 -27.30
C THR A 2 -5.31 -7.25 -26.51
N LEU A 3 -5.03 -7.34 -25.20
CA LEU A 3 -4.81 -6.16 -24.35
C LEU A 3 -3.63 -5.28 -24.79
N LYS A 4 -2.71 -5.86 -25.57
CA LYS A 4 -1.56 -5.16 -26.16
C LYS A 4 -1.95 -4.17 -27.27
N ASP A 5 -3.14 -4.32 -27.84
CA ASP A 5 -3.63 -3.46 -28.92
C ASP A 5 -4.07 -2.08 -28.38
N PHE A 6 -4.26 -1.95 -27.07
CA PHE A 6 -4.66 -0.70 -26.41
C PHE A 6 -3.46 0.05 -25.85
N LYS A 7 -3.45 1.38 -26.00
CA LYS A 7 -2.33 2.22 -25.58
C LYS A 7 -2.51 2.71 -24.15
N THR A 8 -3.74 3.10 -23.80
CA THR A 8 -4.03 3.73 -22.52
C THR A 8 -4.60 2.75 -21.49
N THR A 9 -4.41 3.08 -20.22
CA THR A 9 -5.02 2.39 -19.08
C THR A 9 -6.54 2.33 -19.20
N LYS A 10 -7.15 3.45 -19.62
CA LYS A 10 -8.60 3.59 -19.78
C LYS A 10 -9.15 2.65 -20.86
N GLU A 11 -8.53 2.60 -22.03
CA GLU A 11 -8.96 1.72 -23.13
C GLU A 11 -8.93 0.25 -22.72
N ARG A 12 -7.87 -0.19 -22.03
CA ARG A 12 -7.77 -1.57 -21.53
C ARG A 12 -8.89 -1.89 -20.53
N ARG A 13 -9.16 -0.98 -19.60
CA ARG A 13 -10.26 -1.13 -18.62
C ARG A 13 -11.62 -1.20 -19.30
N GLU A 14 -11.93 -0.27 -20.20
CA GLU A 14 -13.22 -0.24 -20.92
C GLU A 14 -13.43 -1.49 -21.79
N TYR A 15 -12.37 -2.00 -22.41
CA TYR A 15 -12.41 -3.26 -23.14
C TYR A 15 -12.78 -4.45 -22.22
N LEU A 16 -12.17 -4.54 -21.04
CA LEU A 16 -12.50 -5.57 -20.06
C LEU A 16 -13.91 -5.41 -19.50
N GLU A 17 -14.36 -4.19 -19.19
CA GLU A 17 -15.73 -3.92 -18.72
C GLU A 17 -16.78 -4.42 -19.72
N LYS A 18 -16.57 -4.17 -21.03
CA LYS A 18 -17.45 -4.66 -22.10
C LYS A 18 -17.39 -6.17 -22.25
N THR A 19 -16.19 -6.75 -22.26
CA THR A 19 -15.99 -8.18 -22.52
C THR A 19 -16.54 -9.04 -21.38
N LEU A 20 -16.37 -8.59 -20.14
CA LEU A 20 -16.77 -9.34 -18.94
C LEU A 20 -18.16 -8.93 -18.43
N ASN A 21 -18.79 -7.90 -19.01
CA ASN A 21 -20.06 -7.33 -18.55
C ASN A 21 -20.04 -6.94 -17.05
N VAL A 22 -18.95 -6.30 -16.61
CA VAL A 22 -18.76 -5.80 -15.23
C VAL A 22 -18.37 -4.33 -15.23
N LYS A 23 -18.56 -3.64 -14.10
CA LYS A 23 -18.09 -2.26 -13.91
C LYS A 23 -16.83 -2.25 -13.05
N LEU A 24 -15.77 -1.59 -13.50
CA LEU A 24 -14.47 -1.49 -12.83
C LEU A 24 -14.22 -0.08 -12.26
N ASN A 25 -15.29 0.63 -11.92
CA ASN A 25 -15.23 2.03 -11.44
C ASN A 25 -14.33 2.23 -10.22
N LYS A 26 -14.20 1.22 -9.35
CA LYS A 26 -13.44 1.32 -8.10
C LYS A 26 -11.93 1.35 -8.28
N ILE A 27 -11.43 0.81 -9.38
CA ILE A 27 -9.99 0.78 -9.68
C ILE A 27 -9.58 1.86 -10.69
N ALA A 28 -10.55 2.63 -11.21
CA ALA A 28 -10.32 3.59 -12.28
C ALA A 28 -9.50 4.81 -11.85
N GLN A 29 -9.49 5.11 -10.54
CA GLN A 29 -8.71 6.20 -9.99
C GLN A 29 -7.28 5.71 -9.74
N ILE A 30 -6.34 6.45 -10.31
CA ILE A 30 -4.92 6.29 -10.08
C ILE A 30 -4.47 7.65 -9.54
N GLU A 31 -4.02 7.68 -8.30
CA GLU A 31 -3.60 8.92 -7.62
C GLU A 31 -2.14 9.29 -7.91
N THR A 32 -1.38 8.37 -8.52
CA THR A 32 0.05 8.54 -8.83
C THR A 32 0.25 8.90 -10.31
N ASP A 33 1.26 9.72 -10.60
CA ASP A 33 1.66 10.03 -11.98
C ASP A 33 1.99 8.75 -12.75
N GLU A 34 1.45 8.62 -13.98
CA GLU A 34 1.60 7.39 -14.78
C GLU A 34 3.07 7.01 -15.03
N GLU A 35 3.98 7.99 -15.06
CA GLU A 35 5.43 7.78 -15.25
C GLU A 35 6.08 7.01 -14.09
N ASN A 36 5.48 7.03 -12.90
CA ASN A 36 5.99 6.38 -11.69
C ASN A 36 5.35 5.01 -11.43
N ILE A 37 4.55 4.49 -12.37
CA ILE A 37 3.85 3.22 -12.23
C ILE A 37 4.62 2.10 -12.94
N HIS A 38 5.04 1.11 -12.18
CA HIS A 38 5.74 -0.07 -12.70
C HIS A 38 4.78 -1.26 -12.77
N CYS A 39 3.98 -1.33 -13.85
CA CYS A 39 3.02 -2.41 -14.08
C CYS A 39 2.70 -2.55 -15.58
N GLU A 40 2.80 -3.77 -16.12
CA GLU A 40 2.39 -4.07 -17.50
C GLU A 40 0.85 -4.19 -17.60
N ASN A 41 0.29 -3.83 -18.76
CA ASN A 41 -1.15 -3.90 -19.03
C ASN A 41 -2.01 -3.21 -17.94
N LEU A 42 -1.55 -2.09 -17.42
CA LEU A 42 -2.23 -1.30 -16.39
C LEU A 42 -3.70 -1.05 -16.78
N ILE A 43 -4.63 -1.32 -15.85
CA ILE A 43 -6.08 -1.08 -15.99
C ILE A 43 -6.66 -0.21 -14.87
N GLY A 44 -5.84 0.17 -13.88
CA GLY A 44 -6.28 0.83 -12.67
C GLY A 44 -5.31 0.61 -11.51
N SER A 45 -5.71 1.03 -10.32
CA SER A 45 -5.00 0.78 -9.07
C SER A 45 -5.92 0.16 -8.01
N THR A 46 -5.35 -0.44 -6.98
CA THR A 46 -6.10 -0.90 -5.82
C THR A 46 -5.61 -0.19 -4.56
N THR A 47 -6.52 0.08 -3.63
CA THR A 47 -6.20 0.69 -2.35
C THR A 47 -5.94 -0.39 -1.32
N VAL A 48 -4.82 -0.27 -0.59
CA VAL A 48 -4.53 -1.10 0.59
C VAL A 48 -4.71 -0.23 1.84
N PRO A 49 -5.47 -0.66 2.85
CA PRO A 49 -5.60 0.09 4.10
C PRO A 49 -4.22 0.34 4.74
N LEU A 50 -4.00 1.57 5.19
CA LEU A 50 -2.76 2.00 5.81
C LEU A 50 -2.98 2.32 7.29
N GLY A 51 -2.37 1.52 8.16
CA GLY A 51 -2.35 1.75 9.61
C GLY A 51 -0.99 2.31 10.07
N VAL A 52 -0.92 2.72 11.34
CA VAL A 52 0.32 3.17 11.98
C VAL A 52 0.53 2.40 13.28
N ALA A 53 1.72 1.81 13.44
CA ALA A 53 2.16 1.21 14.69
C ALA A 53 3.22 2.07 15.40
N GLY A 54 3.24 2.05 16.74
CA GLY A 54 4.25 2.72 17.54
C GLY A 54 3.72 3.63 18.65
N SER A 55 4.54 4.54 19.20
CA SER A 55 5.94 4.77 18.80
C SER A 55 6.84 3.57 19.14
N LEU A 56 7.90 3.38 18.37
CA LEU A 56 9.00 2.47 18.69
C LEU A 56 10.25 3.30 19.01
N LYS A 57 10.77 3.14 20.22
CA LYS A 57 12.00 3.78 20.68
C LYS A 57 13.19 2.98 20.18
N ILE A 58 14.00 3.56 19.30
CA ILE A 58 15.19 2.94 18.70
C ILE A 58 16.40 3.82 19.00
N GLN A 59 17.50 3.19 19.43
CA GLN A 59 18.81 3.81 19.39
C GLN A 59 19.45 3.57 18.01
N ASN A 60 19.72 4.64 17.28
CA ASN A 60 20.35 4.52 15.96
C ASN A 60 21.87 4.22 16.09
N SER A 61 22.53 3.99 14.94
CA SER A 61 23.98 3.75 14.86
C SER A 61 24.84 4.90 15.38
N GLU A 62 24.28 6.10 15.54
CA GLU A 62 24.94 7.28 16.11
C GLU A 62 24.67 7.43 17.62
N PHE A 63 24.16 6.37 18.27
CA PHE A 63 23.77 6.34 19.68
C PHE A 63 22.64 7.32 20.07
N ARG A 64 21.91 7.86 19.10
CA ARG A 64 20.77 8.75 19.34
C ARG A 64 19.49 7.95 19.50
N ILE A 65 18.74 8.27 20.55
CA ILE A 65 17.44 7.66 20.83
C ILE A 65 16.35 8.47 20.13
N GLN A 66 15.55 7.82 19.29
CA GLN A 66 14.44 8.43 18.59
C GLN A 66 13.19 7.55 18.65
N ASN A 67 12.01 8.19 18.66
CA ASN A 67 10.73 7.53 18.53
C ASN A 67 10.30 7.50 17.06
N TYR A 68 9.93 6.32 16.57
CA TYR A 68 9.46 6.10 15.20
C TYR A 68 7.99 5.65 15.19
N PHE A 69 7.23 6.19 14.23
CA PHE A 69 5.91 5.70 13.88
C PHE A 69 6.01 4.93 12.56
N ILE A 70 5.50 3.71 12.54
CA ILE A 70 5.72 2.75 11.46
C ILE A 70 4.43 2.62 10.66
N PRO A 71 4.39 3.12 9.40
CA PRO A 71 3.27 2.89 8.52
C PRO A 71 3.24 1.42 8.07
N LEU A 72 2.06 0.79 8.12
CA LEU A 72 1.85 -0.60 7.73
C LEU A 72 0.65 -0.69 6.80
N ALA A 73 0.88 -1.03 5.53
CA ALA A 73 -0.17 -1.29 4.55
C ALA A 73 -0.60 -2.76 4.64
N THR A 74 -1.83 -3.05 5.06
CA THR A 74 -2.32 -4.42 5.21
C THR A 74 -3.84 -4.51 5.18
N THR A 75 -4.36 -5.66 4.74
CA THR A 75 -5.76 -6.07 4.90
C THR A 75 -5.95 -7.07 6.05
N GLU A 76 -4.86 -7.55 6.65
CA GLU A 76 -4.91 -8.53 7.73
C GLU A 76 -5.35 -7.89 9.05
N GLY A 77 -6.41 -8.44 9.64
CA GLY A 77 -6.89 -8.02 10.95
C GLY A 77 -5.86 -8.24 12.04
N ALA A 78 -5.88 -7.38 13.07
CA ALA A 78 -4.99 -7.45 14.23
C ALA A 78 -3.48 -7.27 13.98
N LEU A 79 -2.96 -7.31 12.75
CA LEU A 79 -1.54 -7.16 12.46
C LEU A 79 -0.97 -5.85 13.03
N VAL A 80 -1.55 -4.70 12.66
CA VAL A 80 -1.11 -3.37 13.13
C VAL A 80 -1.19 -3.28 14.66
N ALA A 81 -2.25 -3.79 15.27
CA ALA A 81 -2.42 -3.79 16.72
C ALA A 81 -1.38 -4.68 17.42
N SER A 82 -1.06 -5.84 16.84
CA SER A 82 -0.05 -6.75 17.35
C SER A 82 1.34 -6.13 17.31
N VAL A 83 1.70 -5.47 16.20
CA VAL A 83 2.97 -4.72 16.08
C VAL A 83 3.01 -3.58 17.10
N SER A 84 1.94 -2.79 17.26
CA SER A 84 1.85 -1.76 18.30
C SER A 84 2.05 -2.30 19.71
N ARG A 85 1.50 -3.49 20.02
CA ARG A 85 1.75 -4.17 21.30
C ARG A 85 3.22 -4.56 21.46
N GLY A 86 3.85 -5.03 20.38
CA GLY A 86 5.29 -5.29 20.33
C GLY A 86 6.13 -4.03 20.60
N CYS A 87 5.81 -2.91 19.94
CA CYS A 87 6.46 -1.63 20.19
C CYS A 87 6.35 -1.20 21.65
N LYS A 88 5.17 -1.36 22.26
CA LYS A 88 4.97 -1.09 23.69
C LYS A 88 5.88 -1.96 24.56
N ALA A 89 5.96 -3.26 24.29
CA ALA A 89 6.81 -4.17 25.05
C ALA A 89 8.30 -3.79 24.95
N ILE A 90 8.79 -3.51 23.73
CA ILE A 90 10.18 -3.06 23.49
C ILE A 90 10.47 -1.75 24.23
N ASN A 91 9.57 -0.77 24.16
CA ASN A 91 9.76 0.51 24.84
C ASN A 91 9.84 0.35 26.36
N LEU A 92 9.01 -0.52 26.95
CA LEU A 92 9.05 -0.84 28.37
C LEU A 92 10.36 -1.53 28.78
N SER A 93 11.00 -2.26 27.86
CA SER A 93 12.32 -2.87 28.06
C SER A 93 13.51 -1.91 27.83
N GLY A 94 13.25 -0.61 27.59
CA GLY A 94 14.29 0.41 27.41
C GLY A 94 14.45 0.92 25.98
N GLY A 95 13.82 0.26 25.01
CA GLY A 95 14.00 0.51 23.57
C GLY A 95 14.73 -0.65 22.88
N ALA A 96 14.88 -0.52 21.56
CA ALA A 96 15.70 -1.41 20.72
C ALA A 96 17.00 -0.72 20.28
#